data_AF-A0A641RXH9-F1
#
_entry.id   AF-A0A641RXH9-F1
#
_cell.length_a   1.000
_cell.length_b   1.000
_cell.length_c   1.000
_cell.angle_alpha   90.00
_cell.angle_beta   90.00
_cell.angle_gamma   90.00
#
_symmetry.space_group_name_H-M   'P 1'
#
loop_
_entity.id
_entity.type
_entity.pdbx_description
1 polymer ?
#
loop_
_entity_poly.entity_id
_entity_poly.type
_entity_poly.pdbx_seq_one_letter_code
_entity_poly.pdbx_strand_id
1 'polypeptide(L)'
;AFDIDWFKDAFKTIGKQRFEVVYNAAKYISCSNSHTRARKFADATNGAVKAADIKKEIIAKRNKDLLMSYGLIPLGRKPDKELLDRYQYLQKFLKESKEFGAQRQESEKKAVNIALQNLARNSGYGDVTRLTWSMETELIKELLPYLSPKEIDGVEVYVQINEEGKSEIKQIKDGKELNSMPAKLKKHPYMEELKAVHKKLKDQYTRSRIMLEQAMEDCTHFEENELRKLMQNPVIWPLLKHLVFICNGQTGFYTDGLLITVNAVCLPLKPKDELRIAHPTDLYTSGDWHAYQKFLFDKSIRQPFKQVFRELYVPTPEEIEATQSRRYAGNQIQPQKTVAVLKGRRWVADYEDGLQKIYYKENIIATIYAMADWFSPADIEAPTLEYVCFHNRKDYKLMKISEIPPVIFSEVMRDVDLAVSVAHAGSVDPETSHSTIEMRSVLVELTMPLFHFKNVTIKGSFAHIEGKLGKYNIHLGSGVIHQEGGAQIAVLPVHSQNRGRLFLPFVDEDPKTAEILTKIIFFAEDDKIKDPSILNQIK
;
A
#
# COMPACT_ATOMS: atom_id res chain seq x y z
N ALA A 1 -10.58 -17.81 -3.86
CA ALA A 1 -10.24 -18.56 -5.09
C ALA A 1 -10.75 -19.99 -5.03
N PHE A 2 -10.80 -20.67 -6.18
CA PHE A 2 -11.13 -22.09 -6.30
C PHE A 2 -9.97 -22.96 -5.80
N ASP A 3 -10.30 -24.07 -5.14
CA ASP A 3 -9.32 -25.05 -4.67
C ASP A 3 -9.11 -26.11 -5.76
N ILE A 4 -8.02 -25.95 -6.51
CA ILE A 4 -7.71 -26.79 -7.67
C ILE A 4 -7.33 -28.20 -7.23
N ASP A 5 -6.57 -28.33 -6.14
CA ASP A 5 -6.05 -29.61 -5.67
C ASP A 5 -7.16 -30.44 -5.06
N TRP A 6 -7.98 -29.83 -4.19
CA TRP A 6 -9.17 -30.49 -3.65
C TRP A 6 -10.10 -30.97 -4.76
N PHE A 7 -10.35 -30.14 -5.78
CA PHE A 7 -11.23 -30.52 -6.89
C PHE A 7 -10.65 -31.68 -7.71
N LYS A 8 -9.35 -31.64 -8.03
CA LYS A 8 -8.68 -32.70 -8.79
C LYS A 8 -8.68 -34.02 -8.02
N ASP A 9 -8.44 -33.97 -6.71
CA ASP A 9 -8.49 -35.15 -5.85
C ASP A 9 -9.90 -35.73 -5.74
N ALA A 10 -10.92 -34.88 -5.56
CA ALA A 10 -12.31 -35.31 -5.56
C ALA A 10 -12.72 -35.93 -6.91
N PHE A 11 -12.37 -35.29 -8.03
CA PHE A 11 -12.65 -35.77 -9.38
C PHE A 11 -11.98 -37.12 -9.65
N LYS A 12 -10.72 -37.28 -9.23
CA LYS A 12 -9.97 -38.55 -9.34
C LYS A 12 -10.59 -39.65 -8.50
N THR A 13 -11.04 -39.32 -7.28
CA THR A 13 -11.62 -40.28 -6.33
C THR A 13 -12.93 -40.86 -6.83
N ILE A 14 -13.86 -40.03 -7.34
CA ILE A 14 -15.16 -40.52 -7.79
C ILE A 14 -15.13 -41.03 -9.24
N GLY A 15 -14.15 -40.58 -10.03
CA GLY A 15 -14.00 -40.94 -11.44
C GLY A 15 -15.01 -40.27 -12.36
N LYS A 16 -14.66 -40.20 -13.65
CA LYS A 16 -15.41 -39.43 -14.67
C LYS A 16 -16.90 -39.80 -14.74
N GLN A 17 -17.24 -41.08 -14.73
CA GLN A 17 -18.63 -41.54 -14.86
C GLN A 17 -19.51 -41.08 -13.68
N ARG A 18 -19.02 -41.20 -12.44
CA ARG A 18 -19.78 -40.76 -11.27
C ARG A 18 -19.79 -39.24 -11.15
N PHE A 19 -18.70 -38.58 -11.56
CA PHE A 19 -18.68 -37.12 -11.65
C PHE A 19 -19.76 -36.60 -12.60
N GLU A 20 -19.97 -37.21 -13.76
CA GLU A 20 -21.05 -36.81 -14.68
C GLU A 20 -22.44 -36.92 -14.04
N VAL A 21 -22.68 -37.94 -13.22
CA VAL A 21 -23.93 -38.06 -12.46
C VAL A 21 -24.09 -36.89 -11.49
N VAL A 22 -23.05 -36.59 -10.71
CA VAL A 22 -23.05 -35.45 -9.77
C VAL A 22 -23.20 -34.11 -10.50
N TYR A 23 -22.48 -33.93 -11.61
CA TYR A 23 -22.50 -32.73 -12.44
C TYR A 23 -23.90 -32.47 -13.01
N ASN A 24 -24.56 -33.51 -13.51
CA ASN A 24 -25.93 -33.43 -14.03
C ASN A 24 -26.96 -33.21 -12.93
N ALA A 25 -26.77 -33.86 -11.77
CA ALA A 25 -27.62 -33.71 -10.60
C ALA A 25 -27.47 -32.33 -9.90
N ALA A 26 -26.35 -31.63 -10.09
CA ALA A 26 -26.03 -30.37 -9.42
C ALA A 26 -27.14 -29.31 -9.49
N LYS A 27 -27.89 -29.26 -10.60
CA LYS A 27 -29.02 -28.34 -10.78
C LYS A 27 -30.18 -28.58 -9.82
N TYR A 28 -30.32 -29.80 -9.28
CA TYR A 28 -31.39 -30.19 -8.36
C TYR A 28 -31.00 -30.05 -6.89
N ILE A 29 -29.70 -29.99 -6.59
CA ILE A 29 -29.16 -29.97 -5.22
C ILE A 29 -28.56 -28.61 -4.82
N SER A 30 -28.59 -27.62 -5.71
CA SER A 30 -28.05 -26.28 -5.45
C SER A 30 -29.14 -25.21 -5.43
N CYS A 31 -28.99 -24.20 -4.59
CA CYS A 31 -29.84 -23.01 -4.62
C CYS A 31 -29.39 -22.03 -5.72
N SER A 32 -30.36 -21.48 -6.47
CA SER A 32 -30.15 -20.40 -7.46
C SER A 32 -29.11 -20.75 -8.54
N ASN A 33 -28.36 -19.75 -9.03
CA ASN A 33 -27.34 -19.87 -10.08
C ASN A 33 -26.02 -20.54 -9.63
N SER A 34 -25.97 -21.11 -8.42
CA SER A 34 -24.77 -21.69 -7.83
C SER A 34 -24.26 -22.89 -8.63
N HIS A 35 -25.13 -23.78 -9.10
CA HIS A 35 -24.74 -24.89 -9.98
C HIS A 35 -24.11 -24.39 -11.29
N THR A 36 -24.68 -23.34 -11.91
CA THR A 36 -24.17 -22.84 -13.19
C THR A 36 -22.76 -22.29 -13.04
N ARG A 37 -22.48 -21.60 -11.93
CA ARG A 37 -21.11 -21.17 -11.58
C ARG A 37 -20.20 -22.36 -11.33
N ALA A 38 -20.62 -23.33 -10.52
CA ALA A 38 -19.83 -24.52 -10.21
C ALA A 38 -19.44 -25.29 -11.49
N ARG A 39 -20.36 -25.43 -12.43
CA ARG A 39 -20.11 -26.03 -13.76
C ARG A 39 -19.04 -25.28 -14.54
N LYS A 40 -19.13 -23.95 -14.67
CA LYS A 40 -18.11 -23.12 -15.35
C LYS A 40 -16.70 -23.31 -14.77
N PHE A 41 -16.59 -23.49 -13.45
CA PHE A 41 -15.30 -23.67 -12.77
C PHE A 41 -14.76 -25.10 -12.97
N ALA A 42 -15.63 -26.11 -12.87
CA ALA A 42 -15.28 -27.49 -13.15
C ALA A 42 -14.86 -27.69 -14.61
N ASP A 43 -15.62 -27.14 -15.55
CA ASP A 43 -15.34 -27.23 -17.00
C ASP A 43 -14.02 -26.54 -17.35
N ALA A 44 -13.75 -25.38 -16.76
CA ALA A 44 -12.48 -24.68 -16.91
C ALA A 44 -11.32 -25.53 -16.37
N THR A 45 -11.42 -26.01 -15.14
CA THR A 45 -10.35 -26.76 -14.46
C THR A 45 -10.04 -28.09 -15.17
N ASN A 46 -11.06 -28.76 -15.70
CA ASN A 46 -10.90 -30.02 -16.45
C ASN A 46 -10.47 -29.79 -17.92
N GLY A 47 -10.29 -28.55 -18.37
CA GLY A 47 -9.93 -28.24 -19.75
C GLY A 47 -11.01 -28.57 -20.76
N ALA A 48 -12.28 -28.64 -20.34
CA ALA A 48 -13.43 -28.90 -21.22
C ALA A 48 -13.79 -27.69 -22.09
N VAL A 49 -13.22 -26.52 -21.80
CA VAL A 49 -13.44 -25.26 -22.53
C VAL A 49 -12.13 -24.66 -23.01
N LYS A 50 -12.18 -23.93 -24.13
CA LYS A 50 -11.02 -23.22 -24.71
C LYS A 50 -10.96 -21.79 -24.21
N ALA A 51 -9.76 -21.35 -23.83
CA ALA A 51 -9.53 -19.98 -23.34
C ALA A 51 -9.99 -18.90 -24.34
N ALA A 52 -9.77 -19.11 -25.64
CA ALA A 52 -10.19 -18.14 -26.67
C ALA A 52 -11.71 -17.94 -26.72
N ASP A 53 -12.47 -19.03 -26.60
CA ASP A 53 -13.94 -18.99 -26.69
C ASP A 53 -14.53 -18.36 -25.42
N ILE A 54 -13.99 -18.73 -24.25
CA ILE A 54 -14.36 -18.12 -22.98
C ILE A 54 -14.06 -16.62 -22.98
N LYS A 55 -12.90 -16.20 -23.49
CA LYS A 55 -12.55 -14.78 -23.62
C LYS A 55 -13.55 -14.02 -24.50
N LYS A 56 -13.95 -14.58 -25.65
CA LYS A 56 -14.98 -13.98 -26.53
C LYS A 56 -16.31 -13.81 -25.80
N GLU A 57 -16.74 -14.82 -25.05
CA GLU A 57 -18.00 -14.74 -24.31
C GLU A 57 -17.95 -13.73 -23.16
N ILE A 58 -16.82 -13.66 -22.44
CA ILE A 58 -16.60 -12.62 -21.42
C ILE A 58 -16.71 -11.24 -22.06
N ILE A 59 -16.10 -11.00 -23.22
CA ILE A 59 -16.19 -9.71 -23.91
C ILE A 59 -17.63 -9.41 -24.32
N ALA A 60 -18.33 -10.38 -24.92
CA ALA A 60 -19.68 -10.18 -25.43
C ALA A 60 -20.72 -9.92 -24.32
N LYS A 61 -20.59 -10.59 -23.16
CA LYS A 61 -21.60 -10.56 -22.08
C LYS A 61 -21.12 -9.90 -20.79
N ARG A 62 -19.86 -9.46 -20.73
CA ARG A 62 -19.17 -9.01 -19.50
C ARG A 62 -19.38 -9.97 -18.32
N ASN A 63 -19.35 -11.29 -18.60
CA ASN A 63 -19.75 -12.34 -17.66
C ASN A 63 -18.69 -12.56 -16.58
N LYS A 64 -19.02 -12.18 -15.34
CA LYS A 64 -18.10 -12.28 -14.18
C LYS A 64 -17.76 -13.71 -13.79
N ASP A 65 -18.68 -14.66 -13.92
CA ASP A 65 -18.39 -16.05 -13.55
C ASP A 65 -17.36 -16.68 -14.50
N LEU A 66 -17.51 -16.41 -15.80
CA LEU A 66 -16.55 -16.87 -16.82
C LEU A 66 -15.20 -16.17 -16.65
N LEU A 67 -15.19 -14.88 -16.29
CA LEU A 67 -13.96 -14.16 -15.96
C LEU A 67 -13.22 -14.84 -14.80
N MET A 68 -13.94 -15.21 -13.73
CA MET A 68 -13.34 -15.89 -12.57
C MET A 68 -12.80 -17.28 -12.91
N SER A 69 -13.50 -18.05 -13.77
CA SER A 69 -13.04 -19.39 -14.18
C SER A 69 -11.97 -19.34 -15.27
N TYR A 70 -11.80 -18.23 -15.98
CA TYR A 70 -10.81 -18.06 -17.06
C TYR A 70 -9.38 -18.42 -16.64
N GLY A 71 -9.00 -18.06 -15.41
CA GLY A 71 -7.68 -18.37 -14.84
C GLY A 71 -7.45 -19.87 -14.58
N LEU A 72 -8.51 -20.66 -14.44
CA LEU A 72 -8.45 -22.10 -14.15
C LEU A 72 -8.24 -22.97 -15.39
N ILE A 73 -8.44 -22.41 -16.59
CA ILE A 73 -8.26 -23.17 -17.83
C ILE A 73 -6.79 -23.59 -17.94
N PRO A 74 -6.45 -24.87 -18.16
CA PRO A 74 -5.06 -25.30 -18.32
C PRO A 74 -4.30 -24.47 -19.37
N LEU A 75 -3.01 -24.24 -19.13
CA LEU A 75 -2.13 -23.59 -20.09
C LEU A 75 -1.75 -24.57 -21.20
N GLY A 76 -1.65 -24.09 -22.42
CA GLY A 76 -1.27 -24.89 -23.59
C GLY A 76 0.25 -25.05 -23.75
N ARG A 77 0.69 -25.18 -25.01
CA ARG A 77 2.10 -25.47 -25.37
C ARG A 77 3.06 -24.30 -25.16
N LYS A 78 2.56 -23.06 -25.09
CA LYS A 78 3.35 -21.84 -24.83
C LYS A 78 2.88 -21.21 -23.53
N PRO A 79 3.12 -21.86 -22.38
CA PRO A 79 2.52 -21.49 -21.11
C PRO A 79 2.84 -20.05 -20.72
N ASP A 80 4.09 -19.60 -20.88
CA ASP A 80 4.50 -18.25 -20.49
C ASP A 80 3.79 -17.16 -21.30
N LYS A 81 3.67 -17.35 -22.62
CA LYS A 81 2.95 -16.42 -23.50
C LYS A 81 1.46 -16.39 -23.18
N GLU A 82 0.83 -17.56 -23.02
CA GLU A 82 -0.58 -17.64 -22.65
C GLU A 82 -0.86 -17.02 -21.28
N LEU A 83 0.06 -17.22 -20.33
CA LEU A 83 -0.03 -16.65 -18.99
C LEU A 83 0.01 -15.12 -19.03
N LEU A 84 0.95 -14.56 -19.80
CA LEU A 84 1.08 -13.13 -20.02
C LEU A 84 -0.18 -12.53 -20.68
N ASP A 85 -0.68 -13.17 -21.74
CA ASP A 85 -1.89 -12.74 -22.47
C ASP A 85 -3.12 -12.73 -21.55
N ARG A 86 -3.27 -13.74 -20.69
CA ARG A 86 -4.36 -13.84 -19.72
C ARG A 86 -4.23 -12.79 -18.63
N TYR A 87 -3.03 -12.59 -18.09
CA TYR A 87 -2.74 -11.55 -17.11
C TYR A 87 -3.06 -10.15 -17.65
N GLN A 88 -2.54 -9.79 -18.83
CA GLN A 88 -2.82 -8.51 -19.49
C GLN A 88 -4.32 -8.30 -19.71
N TYR A 89 -5.05 -9.35 -20.11
CA TYR A 89 -6.50 -9.27 -20.30
C TYR A 89 -7.26 -8.98 -19.00
N LEU A 90 -6.93 -9.67 -17.91
CA LEU A 90 -7.56 -9.44 -16.60
C LEU A 90 -7.31 -8.01 -16.10
N GLN A 91 -6.09 -7.49 -16.30
CA GLN A 91 -5.75 -6.11 -15.95
C GLN A 91 -6.51 -5.10 -16.83
N LYS A 92 -6.65 -5.37 -18.12
CA LYS A 92 -7.45 -4.55 -19.04
C LYS A 92 -8.92 -4.51 -18.61
N PHE A 93 -9.51 -5.67 -18.28
CA PHE A 93 -10.89 -5.75 -17.81
C PHE A 93 -11.13 -4.89 -16.56
N LEU A 94 -10.20 -4.95 -15.58
CA LEU A 94 -10.26 -4.13 -14.36
C LEU A 94 -10.19 -2.64 -14.66
N LYS A 95 -9.35 -2.24 -15.61
CA LYS A 95 -9.18 -0.83 -16.00
C LYS A 95 -10.46 -0.28 -16.65
N GLU A 96 -11.06 -1.03 -17.55
CA GLU A 96 -12.35 -0.69 -18.19
C GLU A 96 -13.51 -0.65 -17.19
N SER A 97 -13.38 -1.32 -16.05
CA SER A 97 -14.42 -1.30 -15.01
C SER A 97 -14.73 0.12 -14.50
N LYS A 98 -13.77 1.05 -14.60
CA LYS A 98 -13.92 2.45 -14.18
C LYS A 98 -15.03 3.20 -14.94
N GLU A 99 -15.48 2.70 -16.08
CA GLU A 99 -16.59 3.26 -16.86
C GLU A 99 -17.97 3.01 -16.22
N PHE A 100 -18.05 2.16 -15.19
CA PHE A 100 -19.29 1.81 -14.51
C PHE A 100 -19.44 2.47 -13.13
N GLY A 101 -20.64 2.42 -12.55
CA GLY A 101 -20.89 2.90 -11.19
C GLY A 101 -20.13 2.12 -10.10
N ALA A 102 -19.98 2.73 -8.91
CA ALA A 102 -19.13 2.23 -7.82
C ALA A 102 -19.43 0.79 -7.38
N GLN A 103 -20.70 0.40 -7.30
CA GLN A 103 -21.11 -0.95 -6.93
C GLN A 103 -20.63 -2.00 -7.96
N ARG A 104 -20.74 -1.66 -9.25
CA ARG A 104 -20.29 -2.55 -10.33
C ARG A 104 -18.78 -2.65 -10.36
N GLN A 105 -18.07 -1.53 -10.21
CA GLN A 105 -16.60 -1.48 -10.10
C GLN A 105 -16.09 -2.42 -9.00
N GLU A 106 -16.69 -2.36 -7.82
CA GLU A 106 -16.30 -3.21 -6.70
C GLU A 106 -16.55 -4.70 -7.01
N SER A 107 -17.71 -5.01 -7.60
CA SER A 107 -18.05 -6.38 -7.96
C SER A 107 -17.13 -6.97 -9.04
N GLU A 108 -16.73 -6.16 -10.02
CA GLU A 108 -15.81 -6.54 -11.10
C GLU A 108 -14.37 -6.65 -10.56
N LYS A 109 -13.94 -5.76 -9.66
CA LYS A 109 -12.66 -5.85 -8.94
C LYS A 109 -12.55 -7.16 -8.16
N LYS A 110 -13.59 -7.54 -7.42
CA LYS A 110 -13.65 -8.84 -6.72
C LYS A 110 -13.52 -10.02 -7.70
N ALA A 111 -14.20 -9.97 -8.84
CA ALA A 111 -14.12 -11.01 -9.86
C ALA A 111 -12.73 -11.12 -10.50
N VAL A 112 -12.07 -10.00 -10.83
CA VAL A 112 -10.70 -9.98 -11.35
C VAL A 112 -9.71 -10.53 -10.33
N ASN A 113 -9.84 -10.16 -9.05
CA ASN A 113 -8.98 -10.69 -7.99
C ASN A 113 -9.09 -12.22 -7.87
N ILE A 114 -10.31 -12.76 -7.93
CA ILE A 114 -10.53 -14.22 -7.94
C ILE A 114 -9.90 -14.86 -9.19
N ALA A 115 -10.07 -14.25 -10.36
CA ALA A 115 -9.49 -14.73 -11.61
C ALA A 115 -7.94 -14.76 -11.56
N LEU A 116 -7.31 -13.73 -10.99
CA LEU A 116 -5.87 -13.66 -10.80
C LEU A 116 -5.37 -14.70 -9.79
N GLN A 117 -6.09 -14.90 -8.67
CA GLN A 117 -5.76 -15.95 -7.71
C GLN A 117 -5.83 -17.34 -8.35
N ASN A 118 -6.88 -17.60 -9.12
CA ASN A 118 -7.05 -18.84 -9.87
C ASN A 118 -5.94 -19.03 -10.90
N LEU A 119 -5.57 -17.98 -11.63
CA LEU A 119 -4.49 -18.00 -12.61
C LEU A 119 -3.14 -18.28 -11.94
N ALA A 120 -2.86 -17.67 -10.78
CA ALA A 120 -1.61 -17.88 -10.03
C ALA A 120 -1.47 -19.33 -9.54
N ARG A 121 -2.53 -19.90 -8.97
CA ARG A 121 -2.56 -21.30 -8.53
C ARG A 121 -2.38 -22.25 -9.72
N ASN A 122 -3.11 -22.02 -10.81
CA ASN A 122 -3.05 -22.86 -12.01
C ASN A 122 -1.69 -22.82 -12.72
N SER A 123 -0.95 -21.71 -12.58
CA SER A 123 0.39 -21.53 -13.18
C SER A 123 1.55 -21.86 -12.23
N GLY A 124 1.27 -22.36 -11.03
CA GLY A 124 2.29 -22.79 -10.07
C GLY A 124 3.00 -21.66 -9.30
N TYR A 125 2.53 -20.41 -9.41
CA TYR A 125 3.09 -19.27 -8.67
C TYR A 125 2.58 -19.19 -7.21
N GLY A 126 1.59 -19.99 -6.83
CA GLY A 126 1.02 -20.04 -5.48
C GLY A 126 0.12 -18.84 -5.14
N ASP A 127 0.60 -17.61 -5.39
CA ASP A 127 -0.12 -16.37 -5.08
C ASP A 127 -0.05 -15.31 -6.20
N VAL A 128 -0.95 -14.33 -6.10
CA VAL A 128 -1.14 -13.27 -7.10
C VAL A 128 0.05 -12.31 -7.17
N THR A 129 0.74 -12.10 -6.06
CA THR A 129 1.89 -11.19 -5.99
C THR A 129 3.03 -11.74 -6.83
N ARG A 130 3.42 -13.00 -6.60
CA ARG A 130 4.45 -13.70 -7.37
C ARG A 130 4.12 -13.76 -8.86
N LEU A 131 2.87 -14.15 -9.19
CA LEU A 131 2.40 -14.14 -10.58
C LEU A 131 2.54 -12.75 -11.20
N THR A 132 2.02 -11.73 -10.52
CA THR A 132 1.99 -10.36 -11.05
C THR A 132 3.40 -9.88 -11.34
N TRP A 133 4.35 -10.04 -10.41
CA TRP A 133 5.70 -9.57 -10.64
C TRP A 133 6.44 -10.31 -11.74
N SER A 134 6.24 -11.63 -11.86
CA SER A 134 6.79 -12.40 -12.97
C SER A 134 6.28 -11.87 -14.31
N MET A 135 4.96 -11.66 -14.41
CA MET A 135 4.35 -11.11 -15.62
C MET A 135 4.84 -9.70 -15.91
N GLU A 136 4.94 -8.84 -14.89
CA GLU A 136 5.44 -7.48 -15.00
C GLU A 136 6.90 -7.42 -15.46
N THR A 137 7.72 -8.38 -15.04
CA THR A 137 9.11 -8.51 -15.50
C THR A 137 9.19 -8.99 -16.94
N GLU A 138 8.31 -9.91 -17.34
CA GLU A 138 8.20 -10.34 -18.74
C GLU A 138 7.75 -9.18 -19.65
N LEU A 139 6.81 -8.36 -19.21
CA LEU A 139 6.34 -7.18 -19.95
C LEU A 139 7.47 -6.19 -20.26
N ILE A 140 8.47 -6.04 -19.36
CA ILE A 140 9.59 -5.13 -19.58
C ILE A 140 10.37 -5.49 -20.85
N LYS A 141 10.50 -6.79 -21.19
CA LYS A 141 11.22 -7.22 -22.39
C LYS A 141 10.63 -6.63 -23.67
N GLU A 142 9.30 -6.50 -23.73
CA GLU A 142 8.59 -5.87 -24.86
C GLU A 142 8.78 -4.35 -24.90
N LEU A 143 9.16 -3.73 -23.77
CA LEU A 143 9.29 -2.28 -23.62
C LEU A 143 10.73 -1.78 -23.80
N LEU A 144 11.74 -2.66 -23.76
CA LEU A 144 13.15 -2.33 -23.90
C LEU A 144 13.47 -1.37 -25.07
N PRO A 145 12.88 -1.52 -26.28
CA PRO A 145 13.17 -0.63 -27.40
C PRO A 145 12.78 0.84 -27.18
N TYR A 146 11.87 1.11 -26.23
CA TYR A 146 11.41 2.47 -25.91
C TYR A 146 12.19 3.12 -24.78
N LEU A 147 13.05 2.34 -24.09
CA LEU A 147 13.92 2.84 -23.01
C LEU A 147 15.26 3.35 -23.52
N SER A 148 15.54 3.17 -24.82
CA SER A 148 16.74 3.66 -25.49
C SER A 148 16.41 4.89 -26.35
N PRO A 149 17.31 5.89 -26.44
CA PRO A 149 17.13 7.06 -27.30
C PRO A 149 16.82 6.67 -28.75
N LYS A 150 15.78 7.28 -29.33
CA LYS A 150 15.47 7.19 -30.76
C LYS A 150 15.42 8.59 -31.36
N GLU A 151 16.22 8.82 -32.39
CA GLU A 151 16.26 10.11 -33.08
C GLU A 151 15.06 10.28 -34.03
N ILE A 152 14.37 11.41 -33.90
CA ILE A 152 13.27 11.85 -34.77
C ILE A 152 13.45 13.35 -35.02
N ASP A 153 13.63 13.75 -36.27
CA ASP A 153 13.79 15.15 -36.68
C ASP A 153 14.89 15.92 -35.90
N GLY A 154 16.02 15.26 -35.62
CA GLY A 154 17.13 15.83 -34.84
C GLY A 154 16.85 15.99 -33.34
N VAL A 155 15.84 15.29 -32.83
CA VAL A 155 15.51 15.19 -31.39
C VAL A 155 15.49 13.72 -30.99
N GLU A 156 16.29 13.36 -29.99
CA GLU A 156 16.25 12.03 -29.38
C GLU A 156 15.08 11.96 -28.39
N VAL A 157 14.24 10.94 -28.53
CA VAL A 157 13.10 10.68 -27.62
C VAL A 157 13.14 9.26 -27.08
N TYR A 158 12.83 9.11 -25.79
CA TYR A 158 12.75 7.83 -25.11
C TYR A 158 12.01 7.95 -23.78
N VAL A 159 11.68 6.82 -23.15
CA VAL A 159 11.20 6.78 -21.77
C VAL A 159 12.36 6.45 -20.84
N GLN A 160 12.69 7.38 -19.96
CA GLN A 160 13.65 7.13 -18.87
C GLN A 160 12.92 6.62 -17.64
N ILE A 161 13.54 5.70 -16.91
CA ILE A 161 13.10 5.30 -15.56
C ILE A 161 14.17 5.81 -14.58
N ASN A 162 13.75 6.58 -13.58
CA ASN A 162 14.66 7.16 -12.60
C ASN A 162 15.02 6.18 -11.47
N GLU A 163 15.87 6.60 -10.53
CA GLU A 163 16.35 5.76 -9.42
C GLU A 163 15.27 5.34 -8.43
N GLU A 164 14.09 5.97 -8.47
CA GLU A 164 12.89 5.61 -7.69
C GLU A 164 11.94 4.69 -8.47
N GLY A 165 12.23 4.37 -9.74
CA GLY A 165 11.37 3.54 -10.59
C GLY A 165 10.26 4.33 -11.30
N LYS A 166 10.24 5.66 -11.23
CA LYS A 166 9.27 6.50 -11.94
C LYS A 166 9.72 6.68 -13.39
N SER A 167 8.77 6.55 -14.32
CA SER A 167 9.04 6.79 -15.73
C SER A 167 8.76 8.23 -16.14
N GLU A 168 9.57 8.77 -17.05
CA GLU A 168 9.40 10.10 -17.66
C GLU A 168 9.77 10.02 -19.15
N ILE A 169 9.06 10.78 -19.99
CA ILE A 169 9.42 10.89 -21.41
C ILE A 169 10.51 11.96 -21.52
N LYS A 170 11.69 11.57 -22.01
CA LYS A 170 12.82 12.46 -22.26
C LYS A 170 12.88 12.84 -23.74
N GLN A 171 13.31 14.07 -23.97
CA GLN A 171 13.47 14.67 -25.28
C GLN A 171 14.74 15.53 -25.29
N ILE A 172 15.74 15.09 -26.04
CA ILE A 172 17.08 15.68 -26.06
C ILE A 172 17.37 16.19 -27.46
N LYS A 173 17.83 17.45 -27.55
CA LYS A 173 18.31 18.04 -28.81
C LYS A 173 19.68 18.65 -28.58
N ASP A 174 20.64 18.30 -29.42
CA ASP A 174 22.03 18.79 -29.32
C ASP A 174 22.62 18.58 -27.90
N GLY A 175 22.30 17.45 -27.26
CA GLY A 175 22.73 17.11 -25.91
C GLY A 175 22.02 17.84 -24.76
N LYS A 176 21.00 18.68 -25.05
CA LYS A 176 20.22 19.39 -24.03
C LYS A 176 18.79 18.87 -23.93
N GLU A 177 18.33 18.64 -22.71
CA GLU A 177 16.93 18.31 -22.45
C GLU A 177 16.02 19.50 -22.77
N LEU A 178 14.97 19.27 -23.55
CA LEU A 178 14.02 20.28 -23.96
C LEU A 178 12.87 20.40 -22.94
N ASN A 179 12.58 21.62 -22.48
CA ASN A 179 11.44 21.89 -21.58
C ASN A 179 10.06 21.73 -22.23
N SER A 180 9.98 21.80 -23.56
CA SER A 180 8.72 21.67 -24.30
C SER A 180 8.92 20.92 -25.62
N MET A 181 7.91 20.13 -26.00
CA MET A 181 7.98 19.23 -27.15
C MET A 181 7.71 20.00 -28.45
N PRO A 182 8.59 19.95 -29.46
CA PRO A 182 8.35 20.57 -30.76
C PRO A 182 7.03 20.12 -31.41
N ALA A 183 6.33 21.03 -32.08
CA ALA A 183 5.00 20.76 -32.64
C ALA A 183 4.97 19.65 -33.69
N LYS A 184 6.04 19.50 -34.49
CA LYS A 184 6.20 18.43 -35.48
C LYS A 184 6.34 17.06 -34.79
N LEU A 185 7.24 16.99 -33.80
CA LEU A 185 7.48 15.78 -32.99
C LEU A 185 6.21 15.34 -32.26
N LYS A 186 5.45 16.28 -31.68
CA LYS A 186 4.20 15.99 -30.96
C LYS A 186 3.15 15.24 -31.79
N LYS A 187 3.17 15.40 -33.11
CA LYS A 187 2.25 14.71 -34.05
C LYS A 187 2.80 13.40 -34.62
N HIS A 188 4.05 13.06 -34.32
CA HIS A 188 4.68 11.86 -34.86
C HIS A 188 4.07 10.60 -34.23
N PRO A 189 3.72 9.55 -35.01
CA PRO A 189 3.07 8.34 -34.48
C PRO A 189 3.83 7.66 -33.33
N TYR A 190 5.16 7.67 -33.39
CA TYR A 190 6.02 7.13 -32.32
C TYR A 190 5.80 7.80 -30.95
N MET A 191 5.35 9.07 -30.91
CA MET A 191 5.04 9.72 -29.64
C MET A 191 3.81 9.15 -28.95
N GLU A 192 2.83 8.65 -29.71
CA GLU A 192 1.67 7.96 -29.13
C GLU A 192 2.09 6.60 -28.55
N GLU A 193 3.02 5.90 -29.22
CA GLU A 193 3.63 4.68 -28.68
C GLU A 193 4.39 4.97 -27.38
N LEU A 194 5.25 6.00 -27.35
CA LEU A 194 5.98 6.40 -26.14
C LEU A 194 5.05 6.79 -24.99
N LYS A 195 3.97 7.55 -25.25
CA LYS A 195 2.97 7.87 -24.23
C LYS A 195 2.27 6.62 -23.70
N ALA A 196 1.97 5.66 -24.57
CA ALA A 196 1.38 4.38 -24.15
C ALA A 196 2.34 3.59 -23.26
N VAL A 197 3.63 3.54 -23.61
CA VAL A 197 4.68 2.88 -22.81
C VAL A 197 4.88 3.58 -21.47
N HIS A 198 5.05 4.91 -21.46
CA HIS A 198 5.15 5.69 -20.22
C HIS A 198 3.93 5.45 -19.30
N LYS A 199 2.72 5.43 -19.86
CA LYS A 199 1.50 5.11 -19.11
C LYS A 199 1.54 3.69 -18.52
N LYS A 200 2.00 2.69 -19.27
CA LYS A 200 2.15 1.31 -18.78
C LYS A 200 3.14 1.24 -17.61
N LEU A 201 4.31 1.87 -17.73
CA LEU A 201 5.34 1.89 -16.68
C LEU A 201 4.86 2.66 -15.43
N LYS A 202 4.13 3.76 -15.61
CA LYS A 202 3.51 4.51 -14.51
C LYS A 202 2.42 3.70 -13.78
N ASP A 203 1.58 2.99 -14.53
CA ASP A 203 0.56 2.09 -13.99
C ASP A 203 1.25 0.93 -13.22
N GLN A 204 2.34 0.37 -13.75
CA GLN A 204 3.17 -0.65 -13.10
C GLN A 204 3.79 -0.15 -11.79
N TYR A 205 4.45 1.01 -11.80
CA TYR A 205 5.00 1.66 -10.60
C TYR A 205 3.96 1.77 -9.48
N THR A 206 2.78 2.31 -9.83
CA THR A 206 1.70 2.55 -8.87
C THR A 206 1.21 1.24 -8.25
N ARG A 207 1.00 0.20 -9.06
CA ARG A 207 0.56 -1.11 -8.58
C ARG A 207 1.64 -1.79 -7.73
N SER A 208 2.88 -1.84 -8.19
CA SER A 208 3.98 -2.49 -7.49
C SER A 208 4.22 -1.86 -6.12
N ARG A 209 4.14 -0.52 -6.02
CA ARG A 209 4.25 0.18 -4.74
C ARG A 209 3.20 -0.27 -3.72
N ILE A 210 1.93 -0.28 -4.12
CA ILE A 210 0.82 -0.74 -3.28
C ILE A 210 1.00 -2.22 -2.91
N MET A 211 1.44 -3.05 -3.85
CA MET A 211 1.65 -4.48 -3.61
C MET A 211 2.80 -4.74 -2.63
N LEU A 212 3.84 -3.92 -2.61
CA LEU A 212 4.95 -4.05 -1.67
C LEU A 212 4.56 -3.64 -0.25
N GLU A 213 3.78 -2.57 -0.10
CA GLU A 213 3.22 -2.18 1.20
C GLU A 213 2.29 -3.28 1.74
N GLN A 214 1.38 -3.76 0.89
CA GLN A 214 0.50 -4.89 1.18
C GLN A 214 1.30 -6.16 1.56
N ALA A 215 2.40 -6.44 0.88
CA ALA A 215 3.24 -7.60 1.17
C ALA A 215 3.91 -7.51 2.55
N MET A 216 4.29 -6.30 2.98
CA MET A 216 4.77 -6.06 4.35
C MET A 216 3.65 -6.30 5.37
N GLU A 217 2.46 -5.71 5.17
CA GLU A 217 1.30 -5.90 6.06
C GLU A 217 0.90 -7.38 6.18
N ASP A 218 0.89 -8.10 5.06
CA ASP A 218 0.46 -9.50 4.98
C ASP A 218 1.57 -10.50 5.30
N CYS A 219 2.76 -10.01 5.72
CA CYS A 219 3.95 -10.82 6.00
C CYS A 219 4.26 -11.82 4.88
N THR A 220 4.19 -11.37 3.63
CA THR A 220 4.39 -12.23 2.45
C THR A 220 5.84 -12.68 2.36
N HIS A 221 6.05 -13.98 2.20
CA HIS A 221 7.37 -14.59 2.07
C HIS A 221 7.76 -14.73 0.59
N PHE A 222 9.01 -14.41 0.31
CA PHE A 222 9.64 -14.45 -1.00
C PHE A 222 10.88 -15.34 -0.93
N GLU A 223 11.05 -16.20 -1.92
CA GLU A 223 12.33 -16.92 -2.05
C GLU A 223 13.40 -15.96 -2.60
N GLU A 224 14.66 -16.15 -2.19
CA GLU A 224 15.80 -15.39 -2.73
C GLU A 224 15.82 -15.41 -4.26
N ASN A 225 15.56 -16.57 -4.87
CA ASN A 225 15.56 -16.72 -6.32
C ASN A 225 14.46 -15.89 -7.02
N GLU A 226 13.37 -15.57 -6.31
CA GLU A 226 12.29 -14.71 -6.80
C GLU A 226 12.78 -13.26 -6.77
N LEU A 227 13.33 -12.80 -5.64
CA LEU A 227 13.87 -11.45 -5.48
C LEU A 227 14.98 -11.15 -6.50
N ARG A 228 15.87 -12.13 -6.75
CA ARG A 228 16.94 -12.03 -7.75
C ARG A 228 16.41 -11.76 -9.16
N LYS A 229 15.27 -12.36 -9.54
CA LYS A 229 14.63 -12.08 -10.84
C LYS A 229 14.07 -10.66 -10.90
N LEU A 230 13.53 -10.15 -9.80
CA LEU A 230 12.96 -8.79 -9.73
C LEU A 230 14.01 -7.70 -9.88
N MET A 231 15.28 -7.98 -9.56
CA MET A 231 16.39 -7.07 -9.81
C MET A 231 16.53 -6.66 -11.29
N GLN A 232 16.05 -7.49 -12.20
CA GLN A 232 16.08 -7.22 -13.65
C GLN A 232 14.97 -6.26 -14.09
N ASN A 233 13.97 -6.00 -13.23
CA ASN A 233 12.87 -5.11 -13.56
C ASN A 233 13.22 -3.66 -13.16
N PRO A 234 13.39 -2.74 -14.11
CA PRO A 234 13.83 -1.38 -13.85
C PRO A 234 12.79 -0.52 -13.12
N VAL A 235 11.53 -0.96 -13.02
CA VAL A 235 10.48 -0.25 -12.26
C VAL A 235 10.35 -0.82 -10.85
N ILE A 236 10.41 -2.14 -10.69
CA ILE A 236 10.19 -2.82 -9.41
C ILE A 236 11.45 -2.81 -8.54
N TRP A 237 12.62 -3.06 -9.11
CA TRP A 237 13.86 -3.11 -8.34
C TRP A 237 14.17 -1.81 -7.57
N PRO A 238 14.01 -0.62 -8.16
CA PRO A 238 14.11 0.64 -7.42
C PRO A 238 13.24 0.74 -6.17
N LEU A 239 12.05 0.14 -6.19
CA LEU A 239 11.14 0.12 -5.05
C LEU A 239 11.63 -0.87 -3.98
N LEU A 240 12.20 -2.00 -4.38
CA LEU A 240 12.63 -3.07 -3.50
C LEU A 240 13.97 -2.80 -2.78
N LYS A 241 14.96 -2.27 -3.51
CA LYS A 241 16.36 -2.15 -3.04
C LYS A 241 16.53 -1.28 -1.78
N HIS A 242 15.54 -0.45 -1.46
CA HIS A 242 15.54 0.45 -0.31
C HIS A 242 14.61 0.01 0.82
N LEU A 243 13.96 -1.14 0.67
CA LEU A 243 13.17 -1.74 1.73
C LEU A 243 14.06 -2.60 2.63
N VAL A 244 13.76 -2.58 3.92
CA VAL A 244 14.38 -3.49 4.89
C VAL A 244 13.66 -4.83 4.80
N PHE A 245 14.42 -5.90 4.67
CA PHE A 245 13.96 -7.28 4.70
C PHE A 245 14.32 -7.93 6.02
N ILE A 246 13.62 -9.02 6.35
CA ILE A 246 13.96 -9.91 7.45
C ILE A 246 14.05 -11.35 6.93
N CYS A 247 15.11 -12.04 7.34
CA CYS A 247 15.36 -13.46 7.06
C CYS A 247 15.96 -14.10 8.31
N ASN A 248 15.36 -15.18 8.83
CA ASN A 248 15.85 -15.89 10.01
C ASN A 248 16.17 -14.98 11.22
N GLY A 249 15.33 -13.96 11.45
CA GLY A 249 15.49 -13.00 12.55
C GLY A 249 16.51 -11.88 12.30
N GLN A 250 17.27 -11.93 11.21
CA GLN A 250 18.22 -10.89 10.81
C GLN A 250 17.55 -9.89 9.87
N THR A 251 17.78 -8.60 10.08
CA THR A 251 17.23 -7.53 9.25
C THR A 251 18.31 -6.93 8.34
N GLY A 252 17.94 -6.46 7.15
CA GLY A 252 18.87 -5.76 6.26
C GLY A 252 18.30 -5.41 4.90
N PHE A 253 19.07 -4.69 4.08
CA PHE A 253 18.74 -4.41 2.69
C PHE A 253 19.15 -5.58 1.80
N TYR A 254 18.24 -6.07 0.96
CA TYR A 254 18.55 -7.14 0.01
C TYR A 254 19.37 -6.59 -1.16
N THR A 255 20.45 -7.26 -1.56
CA THR A 255 21.22 -6.97 -2.78
C THR A 255 21.91 -8.25 -3.27
N ASP A 256 21.52 -8.74 -4.45
CA ASP A 256 22.18 -9.84 -5.18
C ASP A 256 22.48 -11.11 -4.36
N GLY A 257 21.51 -11.58 -3.57
CA GLY A 257 21.68 -12.74 -2.69
C GLY A 257 22.45 -12.47 -1.41
N LEU A 258 22.63 -11.20 -1.07
CA LEU A 258 23.09 -10.76 0.24
C LEU A 258 21.97 -10.02 0.95
N LEU A 259 21.90 -10.19 2.27
CA LEU A 259 21.18 -9.33 3.18
C LEU A 259 22.19 -8.46 3.92
N ILE A 260 22.21 -7.16 3.61
CA ILE A 260 23.16 -6.20 4.16
C ILE A 260 22.52 -5.49 5.35
N THR A 261 22.99 -5.79 6.55
CA THR A 261 22.49 -5.16 7.79
C THR A 261 22.80 -3.66 7.82
N VAL A 262 22.12 -2.90 8.69
CA VAL A 262 22.39 -1.47 8.90
C VAL A 262 23.84 -1.16 9.28
N ASN A 263 24.51 -2.12 9.94
CA ASN A 263 25.91 -2.03 10.36
C ASN A 263 26.88 -2.51 9.27
N ALA A 264 26.42 -2.63 8.01
CA ALA A 264 27.19 -3.06 6.85
C ALA A 264 27.73 -4.51 6.92
N VAL A 265 27.19 -5.36 7.80
CA VAL A 265 27.45 -6.81 7.77
C VAL A 265 26.69 -7.43 6.59
N CYS A 266 27.41 -8.13 5.71
CA CYS A 266 26.85 -8.84 4.57
C CYS A 266 26.54 -10.29 4.93
N LEU A 267 25.27 -10.67 4.92
CA LEU A 267 24.81 -12.02 5.21
C LEU A 267 24.45 -12.74 3.90
N PRO A 268 25.13 -13.84 3.52
CA PRO A 268 24.82 -14.57 2.29
C PRO A 268 23.50 -15.35 2.42
N LEU A 269 22.70 -15.31 1.35
CA LEU A 269 21.42 -16.01 1.24
C LEU A 269 21.54 -17.19 0.27
N LYS A 270 20.83 -18.28 0.56
CA LYS A 270 20.66 -19.42 -0.33
C LYS A 270 19.43 -19.19 -1.24
N PRO A 271 19.37 -19.81 -2.43
CA PRO A 271 18.26 -19.63 -3.38
C PRO A 271 16.86 -19.94 -2.86
N LYS A 272 16.75 -20.73 -1.78
CA LYS A 272 15.50 -21.14 -1.14
C LYS A 272 15.28 -20.47 0.22
N ASP A 273 16.17 -19.57 0.64
CA ASP A 273 15.94 -18.81 1.87
C ASP A 273 14.72 -17.92 1.65
N GLU A 274 13.84 -17.90 2.65
CA GLU A 274 12.64 -17.09 2.63
C GLU A 274 12.90 -15.74 3.30
N LEU A 275 12.51 -14.68 2.61
CA LEU A 275 12.60 -13.31 3.07
C LEU A 275 11.22 -12.70 3.05
N ARG A 276 10.96 -11.79 3.98
CA ARG A 276 9.78 -10.91 3.93
C ARG A 276 10.22 -9.47 4.13
N ILE A 277 9.44 -8.53 3.63
CA ILE A 277 9.65 -7.12 3.93
C ILE A 277 9.42 -6.95 5.44
N ALA A 278 10.41 -6.39 6.14
CA ALA A 278 10.34 -6.20 7.59
C ALA A 278 9.24 -5.17 7.92
N HIS A 279 8.42 -5.50 8.90
CA HIS A 279 7.45 -4.58 9.47
C HIS A 279 8.10 -3.82 10.65
N PRO A 280 7.67 -2.60 11.01
CA PRO A 280 8.16 -1.90 12.20
C PRO A 280 8.19 -2.73 13.48
N THR A 281 7.27 -3.68 13.65
CA THR A 281 7.27 -4.63 14.78
C THR A 281 8.56 -5.45 14.85
N ASP A 282 9.12 -5.85 13.70
CA ASP A 282 10.37 -6.60 13.63
C ASP A 282 11.58 -5.73 13.99
N LEU A 283 11.56 -4.48 13.52
CA LEU A 283 12.62 -3.50 13.77
C LEU A 283 12.62 -3.07 15.24
N TYR A 284 11.44 -2.91 15.82
CA TYR A 284 11.25 -2.65 17.25
C TYR A 284 11.75 -3.84 18.09
N THR A 285 11.38 -5.06 17.71
CA THR A 285 11.79 -6.28 18.43
C THR A 285 13.30 -6.52 18.35
N SER A 286 13.95 -6.21 17.22
CA SER A 286 15.39 -6.33 17.05
C SER A 286 16.20 -5.21 17.72
N GLY A 287 15.57 -4.07 18.03
CA GLY A 287 16.25 -2.89 18.59
C GLY A 287 16.95 -2.01 17.55
N ASP A 288 16.96 -2.40 16.28
CA ASP A 288 17.68 -1.69 15.21
C ASP A 288 16.85 -0.58 14.53
N TRP A 289 15.63 -0.33 15.00
CA TRP A 289 14.69 0.56 14.31
C TRP A 289 15.25 1.98 14.07
N HIS A 290 15.78 2.60 15.12
CA HIS A 290 16.39 3.93 15.04
C HIS A 290 17.63 3.96 14.13
N ALA A 291 18.39 2.86 14.08
CA ALA A 291 19.55 2.76 13.20
C ALA A 291 19.14 2.79 11.72
N TYR A 292 18.07 2.07 11.35
CA TYR A 292 17.53 2.12 9.98
C TYR A 292 16.95 3.50 9.64
N GLN A 293 16.23 4.14 10.57
CA GLN A 293 15.71 5.50 10.38
C GLN A 293 16.85 6.47 10.07
N LYS A 294 17.90 6.44 10.90
CA LYS A 294 19.10 7.27 10.71
C LYS A 294 19.81 6.96 9.40
N PHE A 295 20.01 5.69 9.06
CA PHE A 295 20.69 5.28 7.82
C PHE A 295 19.97 5.82 6.58
N LEU A 296 18.65 5.62 6.49
CA LEU A 296 17.86 6.08 5.34
C LEU A 296 17.90 7.60 5.21
N PHE A 297 17.84 8.31 6.34
CA PHE A 297 17.88 9.76 6.37
C PHE A 297 19.26 10.32 5.97
N ASP A 298 20.35 9.82 6.57
CA ASP A 298 21.73 10.22 6.27
C ASP A 298 22.08 10.01 4.79
N LYS A 299 21.58 8.92 4.20
CA LYS A 299 21.79 8.59 2.79
C LYS A 299 20.80 9.26 1.84
N SER A 300 19.88 10.07 2.36
CA SER A 300 18.80 10.70 1.59
C SER A 300 18.01 9.70 0.74
N ILE A 301 17.80 8.49 1.26
CA ILE A 301 17.07 7.41 0.60
C ILE A 301 15.58 7.57 0.87
N ARG A 302 14.77 7.56 -0.19
CA ARG A 302 13.30 7.55 -0.09
C ARG A 302 12.75 6.15 -0.25
N GLN A 303 12.04 5.68 0.77
CA GLN A 303 11.30 4.44 0.69
C GLN A 303 10.02 4.60 -0.15
N PRO A 304 9.61 3.56 -0.89
CA PRO A 304 8.44 3.64 -1.77
C PRO A 304 7.12 3.86 -1.02
N PHE A 305 7.07 3.55 0.28
CA PHE A 305 5.98 3.82 1.21
C PHE A 305 6.57 4.01 2.61
N LYS A 306 5.78 4.49 3.58
CA LYS A 306 6.19 4.48 5.00
C LYS A 306 6.40 3.03 5.48
N GLN A 307 7.66 2.57 5.50
CA GLN A 307 8.07 1.31 6.15
C GLN A 307 8.77 1.62 7.47
N VAL A 308 10.02 2.07 7.44
CA VAL A 308 10.81 2.34 8.66
C VAL A 308 10.29 3.58 9.39
N PHE A 309 9.56 4.45 8.67
CA PHE A 309 8.89 5.62 9.24
C PHE A 309 7.38 5.42 9.43
N ARG A 310 6.93 4.17 9.52
CA ARG A 310 5.52 3.83 9.76
C ARG A 310 5.22 3.85 11.25
N GLU A 311 4.08 4.41 11.60
CA GLU A 311 3.57 4.47 12.97
C GLU A 311 3.35 3.04 13.52
N LEU A 312 3.93 2.74 14.69
CA LEU A 312 3.83 1.44 15.36
C LEU A 312 2.87 1.53 16.55
N TYR A 313 2.01 0.52 16.70
CA TYR A 313 1.10 0.41 17.84
C TYR A 313 1.36 -0.92 18.53
N VAL A 314 1.83 -0.85 19.77
CA VAL A 314 2.04 -2.00 20.66
C VAL A 314 0.88 -2.04 21.67
N PRO A 315 0.39 -3.23 22.07
CA PRO A 315 -0.58 -3.35 23.15
C PRO A 315 -0.03 -2.75 24.44
N THR A 316 -0.84 -1.93 25.11
CA THR A 316 -0.56 -1.45 26.47
C THR A 316 -0.74 -2.58 27.50
N PRO A 317 -0.14 -2.49 28.69
CA PRO A 317 -0.32 -3.51 29.74
C PRO A 317 -1.79 -3.83 30.04
N GLU A 318 -2.67 -2.84 29.99
CA GLU A 318 -4.10 -2.98 30.21
C GLU A 318 -4.80 -3.71 29.06
N GLU A 319 -4.29 -3.58 27.83
CA GLU A 319 -4.86 -4.21 26.64
C GLU A 319 -4.45 -5.67 26.51
N ILE A 320 -3.25 -6.08 26.95
CA ILE A 320 -2.67 -7.42 26.70
C ILE A 320 -3.67 -8.56 27.02
N GLU A 321 -4.31 -8.52 28.20
CA GLU A 321 -5.25 -9.56 28.63
C GLU A 321 -6.72 -9.25 28.29
N ALA A 322 -6.99 -8.07 27.72
CA ALA A 322 -8.33 -7.67 27.32
C ALA A 322 -8.73 -8.27 25.97
N THR A 323 -10.03 -8.35 25.73
CA THR A 323 -10.61 -8.74 24.42
C THR A 323 -11.01 -7.54 23.57
N GLN A 324 -10.85 -6.33 24.11
CA GLN A 324 -11.24 -5.07 23.50
C GLN A 324 -10.21 -3.99 23.81
N SER A 325 -9.82 -3.21 22.81
CA SER A 325 -9.06 -1.97 22.98
C SER A 325 -10.01 -0.78 22.98
N ARG A 326 -9.93 0.05 24.02
CA ARG A 326 -10.72 1.29 24.17
C ARG A 326 -9.91 2.54 23.85
N ARG A 327 -8.76 2.40 23.16
CA ARG A 327 -7.80 3.48 22.91
C ARG A 327 -8.41 4.70 22.21
N TYR A 328 -9.43 4.47 21.39
CA TYR A 328 -10.12 5.50 20.62
C TYR A 328 -11.53 5.80 21.13
N ALA A 329 -11.92 5.26 22.30
CA ALA A 329 -13.23 5.46 22.89
C ALA A 329 -13.54 6.96 23.06
N GLY A 330 -14.77 7.37 22.74
CA GLY A 330 -15.23 8.76 22.86
C GLY A 330 -14.99 9.63 21.63
N ASN A 331 -14.25 9.15 20.62
CA ASN A 331 -14.09 9.89 19.38
C ASN A 331 -15.34 9.78 18.50
N GLN A 332 -15.99 10.90 18.23
CA GLN A 332 -17.07 10.97 17.23
C GLN A 332 -16.51 10.98 15.82
N ILE A 333 -17.05 10.11 14.95
CA ILE A 333 -16.55 9.92 13.58
C ILE A 333 -17.67 10.06 12.54
N GLN A 334 -17.38 10.77 11.45
CA GLN A 334 -18.27 10.93 10.31
C GLN A 334 -18.32 9.61 9.51
N PRO A 335 -19.48 8.92 9.41
CA PRO A 335 -19.53 7.56 8.84
C PRO A 335 -19.07 7.50 7.38
N GLN A 336 -19.54 8.43 6.54
CA GLN A 336 -19.20 8.45 5.11
C GLN A 336 -17.69 8.65 4.87
N LYS A 337 -17.07 9.56 5.61
CA LYS A 337 -15.61 9.78 5.54
C LYS A 337 -14.84 8.57 6.07
N THR A 338 -15.29 7.98 7.18
CA THR A 338 -14.68 6.79 7.77
C THR A 338 -14.67 5.62 6.77
N VAL A 339 -15.81 5.32 6.17
CA VAL A 339 -15.93 4.27 5.15
C VAL A 339 -15.03 4.57 3.96
N ALA A 340 -14.99 5.82 3.48
CA ALA A 340 -14.16 6.21 2.34
C ALA A 340 -12.66 6.01 2.61
N VAL A 341 -12.19 6.38 3.82
CA VAL A 341 -10.80 6.22 4.26
C VAL A 341 -10.43 4.75 4.41
N LEU A 342 -11.28 3.96 5.09
CA LEU A 342 -10.99 2.57 5.42
C LEU A 342 -11.20 1.60 4.24
N LYS A 343 -12.03 1.96 3.25
CA LYS A 343 -12.27 1.14 2.04
C LYS A 343 -10.98 0.82 1.28
N GLY A 344 -10.05 1.78 1.22
CA GLY A 344 -8.74 1.59 0.60
C GLY A 344 -7.85 0.57 1.32
N ARG A 345 -8.19 0.25 2.57
CA ARG A 345 -7.39 -0.52 3.53
C ARG A 345 -8.03 -1.86 3.90
N ARG A 346 -8.87 -2.37 2.99
CA ARG A 346 -9.54 -3.69 3.06
C ARG A 346 -10.62 -3.82 4.14
N TRP A 347 -11.06 -2.71 4.73
CA TRP A 347 -12.25 -2.71 5.56
C TRP A 347 -13.50 -2.78 4.69
N VAL A 348 -14.50 -3.48 5.20
CA VAL A 348 -15.81 -3.67 4.58
C VAL A 348 -16.85 -3.25 5.61
N ALA A 349 -17.84 -2.46 5.16
CA ALA A 349 -19.02 -2.20 5.97
C ALA A 349 -19.94 -3.41 5.87
N ASP A 350 -20.14 -4.07 7.01
CA ASP A 350 -21.17 -5.07 7.21
C ASP A 350 -22.38 -4.41 7.91
N TYR A 351 -23.59 -4.75 7.47
CA TYR A 351 -24.81 -4.12 7.99
C TYR A 351 -25.22 -4.64 9.37
N GLU A 352 -24.77 -5.85 9.74
CA GLU A 352 -25.09 -6.47 11.03
C GLU A 352 -23.97 -6.24 12.04
N ASP A 353 -22.72 -6.38 11.60
CA ASP A 353 -21.55 -6.39 12.50
C ASP A 353 -20.71 -5.10 12.47
N GLY A 354 -21.07 -4.11 11.64
CA GLY A 354 -20.33 -2.86 11.51
C GLY A 354 -19.11 -2.94 10.59
N LEU A 355 -18.07 -2.14 10.85
CA LEU A 355 -16.87 -2.10 10.01
C LEU A 355 -15.93 -3.24 10.37
N GLN A 356 -15.64 -4.11 9.39
CA GLN A 356 -14.81 -5.29 9.57
C GLN A 356 -13.62 -5.35 8.61
N LYS A 357 -12.50 -5.91 9.06
CA LYS A 357 -11.36 -6.30 8.22
C LYS A 357 -11.02 -7.77 8.48
N ILE A 358 -10.99 -8.56 7.42
CA ILE A 358 -10.87 -10.03 7.49
C ILE A 358 -9.47 -10.48 7.11
N TYR A 359 -8.82 -11.19 8.03
CA TYR A 359 -7.51 -11.84 7.87
C TYR A 359 -7.72 -13.35 7.69
N TYR A 360 -7.86 -13.78 6.43
CA TYR A 360 -8.23 -15.15 6.11
C TYR A 360 -7.18 -16.20 6.49
N LYS A 361 -5.88 -15.87 6.42
CA LYS A 361 -4.80 -16.82 6.73
C LYS A 361 -4.75 -17.11 8.23
N GLU A 362 -4.91 -16.07 9.03
CA GLU A 362 -4.84 -16.09 10.49
C GLU A 362 -6.18 -16.47 11.14
N ASN A 363 -7.25 -16.54 10.35
CA ASN A 363 -8.63 -16.73 10.82
C ASN A 363 -9.06 -15.65 11.83
N ILE A 364 -8.75 -14.39 11.55
CA ILE A 364 -9.10 -13.25 12.42
C ILE A 364 -10.06 -12.31 11.69
N ILE A 365 -11.04 -11.78 12.42
CA ILE A 365 -11.89 -10.66 12.01
C ILE A 365 -11.63 -9.52 12.98
N ALA A 366 -11.12 -8.40 12.49
CA ALA A 366 -11.02 -7.17 13.27
C ALA A 366 -12.29 -6.34 13.06
N THR A 367 -12.88 -5.83 14.13
CA THR A 367 -14.12 -5.05 14.10
C THR A 367 -13.93 -3.72 14.82
N ILE A 368 -14.48 -2.65 14.25
CA ILE A 368 -14.59 -1.33 14.88
C ILE A 368 -16.03 -1.16 15.33
N TYR A 369 -16.24 -0.98 16.64
CA TYR A 369 -17.55 -0.70 17.20
C TYR A 369 -17.71 0.79 17.49
N ALA A 370 -18.83 1.35 17.01
CA ALA A 370 -19.23 2.71 17.25
C ALA A 370 -20.70 2.75 17.68
N MET A 371 -20.99 3.44 18.77
CA MET A 371 -22.34 3.64 19.28
C MET A 371 -22.99 4.82 18.57
N ALA A 372 -24.25 4.65 18.15
CA ALA A 372 -25.12 5.70 17.63
C ALA A 372 -26.38 5.79 18.50
N ASP A 373 -26.93 6.99 18.70
CA ASP A 373 -28.21 7.17 19.38
C ASP A 373 -29.35 6.53 18.55
N TRP A 374 -30.24 5.79 19.20
CA TRP A 374 -31.41 5.18 18.58
C TRP A 374 -32.41 6.20 18.03
N PHE A 375 -32.41 7.44 18.53
CA PHE A 375 -33.39 8.45 18.16
C PHE A 375 -32.87 9.54 17.22
N SER A 376 -31.55 9.58 16.99
CA SER A 376 -30.92 10.53 16.09
C SER A 376 -30.61 9.87 14.73
N PRO A 377 -31.11 10.42 13.61
CA PRO A 377 -30.61 10.04 12.29
C PRO A 377 -29.08 10.21 12.24
N ALA A 378 -28.36 9.29 11.59
CA ALA A 378 -26.90 9.33 11.46
C ALA A 378 -26.37 10.58 10.72
N ASP A 379 -27.26 11.32 10.04
CA ASP A 379 -26.96 12.61 9.41
C ASP A 379 -27.06 13.81 10.38
N ILE A 380 -27.55 13.59 11.61
CA ILE A 380 -27.71 14.61 12.67
C ILE A 380 -26.65 14.43 13.77
N GLU A 381 -26.34 13.19 14.16
CA GLU A 381 -25.37 12.89 15.21
C GLU A 381 -24.35 11.84 14.74
N ALA A 382 -23.07 12.20 14.85
CA ALA A 382 -21.99 11.31 14.45
C ALA A 382 -21.78 10.20 15.49
N PRO A 383 -21.66 8.92 15.07
CA PRO A 383 -21.42 7.82 16.00
C PRO A 383 -20.10 7.99 16.74
N THR A 384 -20.08 7.52 17.98
CA THR A 384 -18.93 7.58 18.88
C THR A 384 -18.24 6.23 18.92
N LEU A 385 -16.94 6.20 18.61
CA LEU A 385 -16.14 4.98 18.77
C LEU A 385 -16.15 4.52 20.23
N GLU A 386 -16.31 3.22 20.46
CA GLU A 386 -16.19 2.65 21.81
C GLU A 386 -14.97 1.73 21.93
N TYR A 387 -14.81 0.79 21.00
CA TYR A 387 -13.72 -0.15 21.05
C TYR A 387 -13.39 -0.79 19.70
N VAL A 388 -12.20 -1.37 19.64
CA VAL A 388 -11.74 -2.27 18.60
C VAL A 388 -11.62 -3.66 19.21
N CYS A 389 -12.12 -4.69 18.52
CA CYS A 389 -12.02 -6.07 18.98
C CYS A 389 -11.68 -7.03 17.84
N PHE A 390 -11.33 -8.26 18.22
CA PHE A 390 -10.91 -9.31 17.31
C PHE A 390 -11.69 -10.59 17.59
N HIS A 391 -12.16 -11.24 16.53
CA HIS A 391 -12.87 -12.50 16.60
C HIS A 391 -12.12 -13.59 15.83
N ASN A 392 -12.19 -14.82 16.31
CA ASN A 392 -11.81 -15.97 15.52
C ASN A 392 -12.87 -16.20 14.43
N ARG A 393 -12.46 -16.20 13.17
CA ARG A 393 -13.35 -16.32 12.01
C ARG A 393 -14.16 -17.62 11.97
N LYS A 394 -13.67 -18.70 12.61
CA LYS A 394 -14.31 -20.02 12.52
C LYS A 394 -15.50 -20.17 13.46
N ASP A 395 -15.40 -19.63 14.67
CA ASP A 395 -16.41 -19.79 15.73
C ASP A 395 -16.93 -18.44 16.28
N TYR A 396 -16.46 -17.32 15.74
CA TYR A 396 -16.81 -15.94 16.11
C TYR A 396 -16.54 -15.59 17.57
N LYS A 397 -15.69 -16.34 18.28
CA LYS A 397 -15.32 -16.01 19.66
C LYS A 397 -14.36 -14.84 19.70
N LEU A 398 -14.56 -13.96 20.68
CA LEU A 398 -13.62 -12.89 21.00
C LEU A 398 -12.25 -13.48 21.36
N MET A 399 -11.20 -12.88 20.81
CA MET A 399 -9.81 -13.21 21.08
C MET A 399 -9.19 -12.19 22.03
N LYS A 400 -8.25 -12.64 22.85
CA LYS A 400 -7.43 -11.71 23.66
C LYS A 400 -6.48 -10.95 22.75
N ILE A 401 -6.15 -9.70 23.11
CA ILE A 401 -5.19 -8.90 22.34
C ILE A 401 -3.80 -9.57 22.32
N SER A 402 -3.40 -10.26 23.39
CA SER A 402 -2.16 -11.05 23.43
C SER A 402 -2.10 -12.21 22.43
N GLU A 403 -3.23 -12.66 21.92
CA GLU A 403 -3.32 -13.73 20.90
C GLU A 403 -3.21 -13.19 19.47
N ILE A 404 -3.26 -11.86 19.29
CA ILE A 404 -3.26 -11.22 17.98
C ILE A 404 -1.82 -11.04 17.50
N PRO A 405 -1.47 -11.45 16.26
CA PRO A 405 -0.16 -11.19 15.70
C PRO A 405 0.19 -9.68 15.76
N PRO A 406 1.41 -9.31 16.20
CA PRO A 406 1.78 -7.90 16.42
C PRO A 406 1.57 -7.01 15.18
N VAL A 407 1.85 -7.54 13.99
CA VAL A 407 1.62 -6.83 12.72
C VAL A 407 0.13 -6.53 12.54
N ILE A 408 -0.76 -7.51 12.74
CA ILE A 408 -2.21 -7.32 12.61
C ILE A 408 -2.71 -6.28 13.61
N PHE A 409 -2.30 -6.38 14.88
CA PHE A 409 -2.70 -5.41 15.89
C PHE A 409 -2.24 -4.00 15.50
N SER A 410 -0.96 -3.83 15.15
CA SER A 410 -0.41 -2.53 14.77
C SER A 410 -1.14 -1.92 13.58
N GLU A 411 -1.40 -2.71 12.54
CA GLU A 411 -2.05 -2.26 11.32
C GLU A 411 -3.53 -1.91 11.52
N VAL A 412 -4.25 -2.69 12.34
CA VAL A 412 -5.63 -2.37 12.70
C VAL A 412 -5.69 -1.07 13.50
N MET A 413 -4.83 -0.90 14.50
CA MET A 413 -4.84 0.31 15.32
C MET A 413 -4.42 1.55 14.52
N ARG A 414 -3.48 1.40 13.58
CA ARG A 414 -3.09 2.45 12.63
C ARG A 414 -4.22 2.83 11.67
N ASP A 415 -5.01 1.86 11.24
CA ASP A 415 -6.17 2.12 10.39
C ASP A 415 -7.24 2.95 11.12
N VAL A 416 -7.53 2.58 12.37
CA VAL A 416 -8.49 3.30 13.23
C VAL A 416 -7.98 4.70 13.54
N ASP A 417 -6.68 4.85 13.82
CA ASP A 417 -6.08 6.17 14.06
C ASP A 417 -6.21 7.11 12.85
N LEU A 418 -5.96 6.61 11.63
CA LEU A 418 -6.20 7.42 10.45
C LEU A 418 -7.68 7.80 10.32
N ALA A 419 -8.60 6.86 10.57
CA ALA A 419 -10.02 7.15 10.51
C ALA A 419 -10.41 8.25 11.51
N VAL A 420 -9.92 8.20 12.75
CA VAL A 420 -10.12 9.26 13.74
C VAL A 420 -9.54 10.58 13.24
N SER A 421 -8.30 10.59 12.77
CA SER A 421 -7.63 11.81 12.30
C SER A 421 -8.32 12.48 11.09
N VAL A 422 -8.87 11.70 10.15
CA VAL A 422 -9.44 12.23 8.90
C VAL A 422 -10.96 12.44 8.99
N ALA A 423 -11.65 11.63 9.80
CA ALA A 423 -13.11 11.58 9.85
C ALA A 423 -13.70 12.09 11.16
N HIS A 424 -12.93 12.73 12.06
CA HIS A 424 -13.48 13.31 13.28
C HIS A 424 -14.66 14.25 13.02
N ALA A 425 -15.70 14.16 13.85
CA ALA A 425 -16.91 14.96 13.70
C ALA A 425 -16.75 16.40 14.22
N GLY A 426 -15.93 16.60 15.25
CA GLY A 426 -15.65 17.92 15.83
C GLY A 426 -14.93 18.85 14.85
N SER A 427 -15.17 20.16 15.01
CA SER A 427 -14.44 21.22 14.28
C SER A 427 -13.01 21.45 14.81
N VAL A 428 -12.67 20.79 15.92
CA VAL A 428 -11.33 20.77 16.52
C VAL A 428 -10.69 19.44 16.13
N ASP A 429 -9.48 19.48 15.58
CA ASP A 429 -8.74 18.25 15.27
C ASP A 429 -8.60 17.42 16.56
N PRO A 430 -8.91 16.10 16.52
CA PRO A 430 -8.69 15.23 17.67
C PRO A 430 -7.20 15.21 18.00
N GLU A 431 -6.88 14.92 19.26
CA GLU A 431 -5.50 14.77 19.69
C GLU A 431 -4.81 13.71 18.81
N THR A 432 -3.72 14.12 18.15
CA THR A 432 -2.97 13.25 17.26
C THR A 432 -2.37 12.09 18.06
N SER A 433 -2.40 10.87 17.54
CA SER A 433 -1.86 9.72 18.27
C SER A 433 -0.40 9.88 18.70
N HIS A 434 -0.09 9.27 19.84
CA HIS A 434 1.28 9.17 20.35
C HIS A 434 2.25 8.58 19.31
N SER A 435 1.84 7.53 18.58
CA SER A 435 2.67 6.90 17.55
C SER A 435 3.00 7.88 16.40
N THR A 436 2.05 8.72 15.98
CA THR A 436 2.32 9.75 14.97
C THR A 436 3.25 10.85 15.50
N ILE A 437 3.05 11.26 16.75
CA ILE A 437 3.93 12.24 17.43
C ILE A 437 5.35 11.72 17.51
N GLU A 438 5.54 10.46 17.94
CA GLU A 438 6.84 9.78 18.03
C GLU A 438 7.53 9.75 16.65
N MET A 439 6.82 9.38 15.59
CA MET A 439 7.39 9.38 14.24
C MET A 439 7.84 10.77 13.79
N ARG A 440 7.10 11.82 14.15
CA ARG A 440 7.48 13.20 13.85
C ARG A 440 8.65 13.67 14.71
N SER A 441 8.73 13.26 15.98
CA SER A 441 9.89 13.52 16.84
C SER A 441 11.18 13.00 16.20
N VAL A 442 11.19 11.75 15.76
CA VAL A 442 12.33 11.15 15.06
C VAL A 442 12.71 11.96 13.82
N LEU A 443 11.72 12.33 13.00
CA LEU A 443 11.99 13.15 11.80
C LEU A 443 12.59 14.50 12.16
N VAL A 444 12.13 15.17 13.22
CA VAL A 444 12.72 16.43 13.68
C VAL A 444 14.17 16.20 14.12
N GLU A 445 14.42 15.21 14.97
CA GLU A 445 15.76 14.89 15.49
C GLU A 445 16.77 14.56 14.39
N LEU A 446 16.32 13.90 13.32
CA LEU A 446 17.15 13.62 12.15
C LEU A 446 17.33 14.85 11.26
N THR A 447 16.31 15.70 11.13
CA THR A 447 16.32 16.88 10.26
C THR A 447 17.16 18.02 10.83
N MET A 448 17.04 18.34 12.12
CA MET A 448 17.67 19.54 12.71
C MET A 448 19.19 19.59 12.53
N PRO A 449 19.95 18.49 12.70
CA PRO A 449 21.39 18.47 12.46
C PRO A 449 21.80 18.80 11.03
N LEU A 450 20.98 18.48 10.02
CA LEU A 450 21.27 18.80 8.61
C LEU A 450 21.27 20.30 8.33
N PHE A 451 20.49 21.07 9.11
CA PHE A 451 20.47 22.52 9.06
C PHE A 451 21.41 23.15 10.11
N HIS A 452 22.20 22.33 10.81
CA HIS A 452 23.10 22.73 11.89
C HIS A 452 22.39 23.42 13.07
N PHE A 453 21.10 23.16 13.26
CA PHE A 453 20.36 23.67 14.41
C PHE A 453 20.71 22.87 15.67
N LYS A 454 21.08 23.59 16.72
CA LYS A 454 21.34 23.07 18.07
C LYS A 454 20.36 23.60 19.10
N ASN A 455 19.49 24.52 18.68
CA ASN A 455 18.53 25.23 19.50
C ASN A 455 17.13 24.61 19.45
N VAL A 456 17.01 23.37 18.96
CA VAL A 456 15.74 22.62 18.92
C VAL A 456 15.91 21.36 19.74
N THR A 457 15.01 21.12 20.70
CA THR A 457 15.01 19.93 21.56
C THR A 457 13.61 19.36 21.64
N ILE A 458 13.46 18.04 21.52
CA ILE A 458 12.15 17.39 21.70
C ILE A 458 11.93 17.08 23.18
N LYS A 459 10.75 17.43 23.71
CA LYS A 459 10.29 16.98 25.04
C LYS A 459 8.80 16.63 24.98
N GLY A 460 8.48 15.37 25.27
CA GLY A 460 7.11 14.87 25.15
C GLY A 460 6.56 15.10 23.74
N SER A 461 5.40 15.75 23.64
CA SER A 461 4.72 16.05 22.38
C SER A 461 5.17 17.35 21.70
N PHE A 462 6.24 18.01 22.17
CA PHE A 462 6.64 19.34 21.70
C PHE A 462 8.09 19.38 21.21
N ALA A 463 8.30 20.15 20.13
CA ALA A 463 9.61 20.70 19.79
C ALA A 463 9.79 22.04 20.51
N HIS A 464 10.75 22.09 21.43
CA HIS A 464 11.18 23.30 22.12
C HIS A 464 12.27 23.99 21.30
N ILE A 465 12.11 25.28 21.05
CA ILE A 465 12.99 26.07 20.20
C ILE A 465 13.49 27.28 20.98
N GLU A 466 14.80 27.40 21.12
CA GLU A 466 15.45 28.60 21.65
C GLU A 466 15.90 29.51 20.50
N GLY A 467 14.98 30.35 20.02
CA GLY A 467 15.27 31.36 19.00
C GLY A 467 16.04 32.56 19.57
N LYS A 468 16.42 33.48 18.69
CA LYS A 468 17.07 34.76 19.06
C LYS A 468 16.07 35.82 19.50
N LEU A 469 14.84 35.79 18.98
CA LEU A 469 13.76 36.71 19.33
C LEU A 469 12.86 36.17 20.45
N GLY A 470 12.85 34.85 20.68
CA GLY A 470 12.03 34.25 21.73
C GLY A 470 12.25 32.75 21.89
N LYS A 471 11.56 32.17 22.87
CA LYS A 471 11.49 30.72 23.07
C LYS A 471 10.11 30.22 22.66
N TYR A 472 10.06 29.10 21.96
CA TYR A 472 8.83 28.58 21.36
C TYR A 472 8.63 27.10 21.63
N ASN A 473 7.37 26.70 21.74
CA ASN A 473 6.94 25.30 21.84
C ASN A 473 6.03 25.01 20.65
N ILE A 474 6.42 24.07 19.79
CA ILE A 474 5.61 23.63 18.65
C ILE A 474 5.10 22.22 18.93
N HIS A 475 3.78 22.05 18.99
CA HIS A 475 3.17 20.75 19.23
C HIS A 475 3.28 19.85 17.99
N LEU A 476 3.82 18.63 18.15
CA LEU A 476 4.15 17.72 17.05
C LEU A 476 2.92 16.99 16.46
N GLY A 477 1.77 17.04 17.12
CA GLY A 477 0.48 16.59 16.57
C GLY A 477 -0.20 17.64 15.69
N SER A 478 -0.70 18.70 16.34
CA SER A 478 -1.42 19.82 15.73
C SER A 478 -0.56 20.85 14.95
N GLY A 479 0.74 20.96 15.19
CA GLY A 479 1.59 22.03 14.62
C GLY A 479 1.28 23.43 15.15
N VAL A 480 0.56 23.54 16.27
CA VAL A 480 0.30 24.80 16.97
C VAL A 480 1.59 25.30 17.61
N ILE A 481 1.83 26.61 17.53
CA ILE A 481 3.02 27.28 18.05
C ILE A 481 2.61 28.13 19.24
N HIS A 482 3.32 27.98 20.35
CA HIS A 482 3.22 28.86 21.52
C HIS A 482 4.56 29.51 21.80
N GLN A 483 4.56 30.77 22.21
CA GLN A 483 5.71 31.36 22.88
C GLN A 483 5.79 30.82 24.31
N GLU A 484 6.98 30.46 24.78
CA GLU A 484 7.16 29.96 26.16
C GLU A 484 6.73 31.04 27.17
N GLY A 485 5.75 30.70 28.03
CA GLY A 485 5.16 31.66 28.97
C GLY A 485 4.28 32.74 28.32
N GLY A 486 3.95 32.63 27.02
CA GLY A 486 3.22 33.63 26.25
C GLY A 486 2.03 33.07 25.46
N ALA A 487 1.60 33.82 24.45
CA ALA A 487 0.43 33.51 23.64
C ALA A 487 0.72 32.49 22.52
N GLN A 488 -0.36 31.98 21.91
CA GLN A 488 -0.29 31.23 20.66
C GLN A 488 0.14 32.16 19.52
N ILE A 489 1.04 31.69 18.66
CA ILE A 489 1.48 32.41 17.45
C ILE A 489 0.78 31.80 16.23
N ALA A 490 0.00 32.62 15.53
CA ALA A 490 -0.69 32.22 14.31
C ALA A 490 0.23 32.38 13.10
N VAL A 491 0.59 31.25 12.49
CA VAL A 491 1.33 31.20 11.22
C VAL A 491 0.52 30.43 10.20
N LEU A 492 0.10 31.12 9.14
CA LEU A 492 -0.65 30.51 8.04
C LEU A 492 0.28 29.62 7.20
N PRO A 493 -0.09 28.36 6.94
CA PRO A 493 0.72 27.48 6.14
C PRO A 493 0.63 27.87 4.64
N VAL A 494 1.74 28.27 4.04
CA VAL A 494 1.81 28.52 2.59
C VAL A 494 2.02 27.21 1.85
N HIS A 495 0.92 26.53 1.52
CA HIS A 495 0.95 25.18 0.96
C HIS A 495 1.60 25.06 -0.44
N SER A 496 1.81 26.14 -1.17
CA SER A 496 2.25 26.11 -2.57
C SER A 496 3.75 26.34 -2.80
N GLN A 497 4.47 27.03 -1.90
CA GLN A 497 5.83 27.52 -2.19
C GLN A 497 6.97 26.62 -1.69
N ASN A 498 6.75 25.75 -0.69
CA ASN A 498 7.81 24.95 -0.07
C ASN A 498 7.68 23.42 -0.23
N ARG A 499 6.69 22.91 -0.96
CA ARG A 499 6.46 21.45 -1.16
C ARG A 499 7.67 20.69 -1.73
N GLY A 500 8.67 21.38 -2.30
CA GLY A 500 9.84 20.76 -2.91
C GLY A 500 11.17 20.85 -2.13
N ARG A 501 11.23 21.52 -0.96
CA ARG A 501 12.52 21.82 -0.31
C ARG A 501 12.88 20.91 0.87
N LEU A 502 11.91 20.25 1.49
CA LEU A 502 12.17 19.40 2.64
C LEU A 502 12.20 17.93 2.22
N PHE A 503 13.30 17.26 2.54
CA PHE A 503 13.45 15.83 2.31
C PHE A 503 12.60 15.03 3.32
N LEU A 504 11.74 14.16 2.82
CA LEU A 504 11.11 13.10 3.61
C LEU A 504 11.66 11.75 3.14
N PRO A 505 11.97 10.80 4.06
CA PRO A 505 12.58 9.51 3.73
C PRO A 505 11.58 8.50 3.14
N PHE A 506 10.44 8.96 2.62
CA PHE A 506 9.40 8.17 1.98
C PHE A 506 8.67 8.99 0.90
N VAL A 507 8.07 8.29 -0.06
CA VAL A 507 7.37 8.92 -1.20
C VAL A 507 5.95 9.40 -0.85
N ASP A 508 5.32 8.81 0.17
CA ASP A 508 3.96 9.17 0.56
C ASP A 508 3.85 10.65 0.95
N GLU A 509 2.77 11.31 0.53
CA GLU A 509 2.51 12.69 0.93
C GLU A 509 2.13 12.73 2.41
N ASP A 510 2.88 13.49 3.19
CA ASP A 510 2.54 13.82 4.57
C ASP A 510 2.60 15.35 4.77
N PRO A 511 1.57 16.08 4.28
CA PRO A 511 1.57 17.55 4.32
C PRO A 511 1.68 18.11 5.73
N LYS A 512 1.14 17.40 6.75
CA LYS A 512 1.15 17.87 8.13
C LYS A 512 2.54 17.75 8.74
N THR A 513 3.23 16.63 8.52
CA THR A 513 4.62 16.47 8.94
C THR A 513 5.52 17.51 8.24
N ALA A 514 5.32 17.75 6.95
CA ALA A 514 6.06 18.78 6.22
C ALA A 514 5.78 20.20 6.75
N GLU A 515 4.53 20.53 7.09
CA GLU A 515 4.13 21.79 7.72
C GLU A 515 4.87 21.99 9.05
N ILE A 516 4.83 20.99 9.93
CA ILE A 516 5.43 21.05 11.28
C ILE A 516 6.94 21.23 11.19
N LEU A 517 7.63 20.44 10.36
CA LEU A 517 9.08 20.58 10.16
C LEU A 517 9.44 21.95 9.59
N THR A 518 8.65 22.47 8.66
CA THR A 518 8.86 23.82 8.11
C THR A 518 8.69 24.89 9.17
N LYS A 519 7.67 24.79 10.05
CA LYS A 519 7.48 25.71 11.18
C LYS A 519 8.65 25.64 12.15
N ILE A 520 9.13 24.45 12.50
CA ILE A 520 10.29 24.29 13.39
C ILE A 520 11.53 24.97 12.81
N ILE A 521 11.84 24.73 11.52
CA ILE A 521 12.97 25.38 10.83
C ILE A 521 12.79 26.91 10.81
N PHE A 522 11.57 27.38 10.54
CA PHE A 522 11.26 28.80 10.47
C PHE A 522 11.47 29.53 11.82
N PHE A 523 11.08 28.93 12.93
CA PHE A 523 11.28 29.50 14.27
C PHE A 523 12.68 29.23 14.85
N ALA A 524 13.38 28.20 14.39
CA ALA A 524 14.79 27.99 14.75
C ALA A 524 15.69 29.11 14.22
N GLU A 525 15.28 29.77 13.13
CA GLU A 525 15.90 30.96 12.54
C GLU A 525 15.00 32.21 12.65
N ASP A 526 14.41 32.42 13.83
CA ASP A 526 13.44 33.50 14.04
C ASP A 526 13.97 34.91 13.72
N ASP A 527 15.27 35.14 13.79
CA ASP A 527 15.94 36.38 13.39
C ASP A 527 15.88 36.67 11.88
N LYS A 528 15.58 35.67 11.06
CA LYS A 528 15.37 35.82 9.61
C LYS A 528 13.91 36.08 9.25
N ILE A 529 12.98 36.04 10.21
CA ILE A 529 11.56 36.31 9.97
C ILE A 529 11.40 37.79 9.58
N LYS A 530 10.80 38.02 8.42
CA LYS A 530 10.55 39.39 7.89
C LYS A 530 9.08 39.79 7.92
N ASP A 531 8.17 38.84 8.15
CA ASP A 531 6.74 39.10 8.16
C ASP A 531 6.37 39.94 9.40
N PRO A 532 5.92 41.20 9.22
CA PRO A 532 5.57 42.06 10.36
C PRO A 532 4.43 41.50 11.19
N SER A 533 3.51 40.72 10.61
CA SER A 533 2.38 40.12 11.33
C SER A 533 2.84 39.06 12.32
N ILE A 534 3.89 38.31 11.99
CA ILE A 534 4.49 37.30 12.88
C ILE A 534 5.41 37.98 13.90
N LEU A 535 6.23 38.94 13.46
CA LEU A 535 7.12 39.69 14.36
C LEU A 535 6.35 40.45 15.45
N ASN A 536 5.17 40.99 15.15
CA ASN A 536 4.33 41.66 16.15
C ASN A 536 3.70 40.69 17.16
N GLN A 537 3.61 39.40 16.85
CA GLN A 537 3.12 38.38 17.78
C GLN A 537 4.22 37.84 18.71
N ILE A 538 5.49 37.97 18.31
CA ILE A 538 6.67 37.52 19.08
C ILE A 538 7.13 38.58 20.09
N LYS A 539 6.96 39.86 19.75
CA LYS A 539 7.48 41.02 20.48
C LYS A 539 6.69 41.40 21.72
#